data_AF-A0A943UWX4-F1
#
_entry.id   AF-A0A943UWX4-F1
#
_cell.length_a   1.000
_cell.length_b   1.000
_cell.length_c   1.000
_cell.angle_alpha   90.00
_cell.angle_beta   90.00
_cell.angle_gamma   90.00
#
_symmetry.space_group_name_H-M   'P 1'
#
loop_
_entity.id
_entity.type
_entity.pdbx_description
1 polymer ?
#
loop_
_entity_poly.entity_id
_entity_poly.type
_entity_poly.pdbx_seq_one_letter_code
_entity_poly.pdbx_strand_id
1 'polypeptide(L)'
;MRPIGIEHVAVRPDRIVADVRVGDERYASTSPALVAAALRRFPHLLSHACVNGKGSTFAAVADDTSIVHLLEHMVIEEQVRIGGEGPVYVGKSVWIDRRRLRGRVEVSYVDDLVALRALKAAQEWLDAFLSRGRFPSSCDSCRSVANGET
;
A
#
# COMPACT_ATOMS: atom_id res chain seq x y z
N MET A 1 -4.69 -6.76 17.18
CA MET A 1 -3.37 -6.36 16.65
C MET A 1 -3.60 -5.45 15.45
N ARG A 2 -2.85 -4.35 15.33
CA ARG A 2 -3.03 -3.36 14.26
C ARG A 2 -2.64 -3.96 12.90
N PRO A 3 -3.46 -3.87 11.83
CA PRO A 3 -3.09 -4.39 10.51
C PRO A 3 -1.77 -3.86 9.95
N ILE A 4 -1.53 -2.56 10.06
CA ILE A 4 -0.29 -1.92 9.59
C ILE A 4 0.11 -0.76 10.52
N GLY A 5 1.40 -0.64 10.82
CA GLY A 5 1.92 0.44 11.65
C GLY A 5 3.32 0.88 11.23
N ILE A 6 3.62 2.16 11.45
CA ILE A 6 4.98 2.69 11.31
C ILE A 6 5.72 2.46 12.64
N GLU A 7 6.83 1.72 12.61
CA GLU A 7 7.67 1.47 13.80
C GLU A 7 8.72 2.58 13.99
N HIS A 8 9.29 3.11 12.91
CA HIS A 8 10.33 4.14 12.95
C HIS A 8 10.29 4.99 11.67
N VAL A 9 10.64 6.27 11.79
CA VAL A 9 10.82 7.17 10.65
C VAL A 9 12.12 7.94 10.81
N ALA A 10 12.96 7.91 9.78
CA ALA A 10 14.10 8.81 9.65
C ALA A 10 13.87 9.78 8.50
N VAL A 11 14.12 11.07 8.75
CA VAL A 11 14.15 12.10 7.72
C VAL A 11 15.60 12.23 7.24
N ARG A 12 15.82 12.06 5.93
CA ARG A 12 17.11 12.26 5.26
C ARG A 12 16.98 13.47 4.32
N PRO A 13 18.09 14.10 3.89
CA PRO A 13 18.02 15.33 3.11
C PRO A 13 17.09 15.31 1.88
N ASP A 14 16.88 14.14 1.28
CA ASP A 14 16.11 13.98 0.04
C ASP A 14 14.93 13.00 0.15
N ARG A 15 14.73 12.34 1.30
CA ARG A 15 13.71 11.29 1.47
C ARG A 15 13.35 11.02 2.92
N ILE A 16 12.12 10.57 3.14
CA ILE A 16 11.76 9.88 4.39
C ILE A 16 12.03 8.39 4.25
N VAL A 17 12.44 7.75 5.35
CA VAL A 17 12.64 6.30 5.44
C VAL A 17 11.80 5.79 6.60
N ALA A 18 10.76 5.02 6.30
CA ALA A 18 9.81 4.50 7.28
C ALA A 18 9.90 2.98 7.37
N ASP A 19 10.15 2.45 8.57
CA ASP A 19 10.03 1.03 8.86
C ASP A 19 8.58 0.69 9.22
N VAL A 20 8.04 -0.33 8.57
CA VAL A 20 6.63 -0.68 8.59
C VAL A 20 6.45 -2.08 9.16
N ARG A 21 5.59 -2.23 10.17
CA ARG A 21 5.11 -3.52 10.64
C ARG A 21 3.77 -3.82 9.99
N VAL A 22 3.65 -5.03 9.45
CA VAL A 22 2.36 -5.64 9.10
C VAL A 22 1.98 -6.63 10.19
N GLY A 23 0.74 -6.54 10.66
CA GLY A 23 0.30 -7.22 11.88
C GLY A 23 0.03 -8.71 11.71
N ASP A 24 -0.28 -9.16 10.50
CA ASP A 24 -0.62 -10.56 10.19
C ASP A 24 -0.40 -10.82 8.69
N GLU A 25 -0.11 -12.07 8.30
CA GLU A 25 0.14 -12.46 6.91
C GLU A 25 -1.08 -12.15 6.01
N ARG A 26 -2.30 -12.22 6.55
CA ARG A 26 -3.54 -11.87 5.80
C ARG A 26 -3.58 -10.41 5.33
N TYR A 27 -2.72 -9.55 5.86
CA TYR A 27 -2.59 -8.15 5.50
C TYR A 27 -1.34 -7.86 4.65
N ALA A 28 -0.52 -8.87 4.35
CA ALA A 28 0.80 -8.67 3.74
C ALA A 28 0.72 -8.30 2.24
N SER A 29 -0.38 -8.63 1.57
CA SER A 29 -0.58 -8.40 0.14
C SER A 29 -1.85 -7.61 -0.14
N THR A 30 -1.87 -6.96 -1.30
CA THR A 30 -3.05 -6.31 -1.82
C THR A 30 -4.14 -7.32 -2.20
N SER A 31 -5.37 -6.81 -2.36
CA SER A 31 -6.48 -7.56 -2.92
C SER A 31 -7.26 -6.66 -3.88
N PRO A 32 -8.01 -7.22 -4.84
CA PRO A 32 -8.84 -6.41 -5.74
C PRO A 32 -9.80 -5.46 -5.02
N ALA A 33 -10.38 -5.91 -3.90
CA ALA A 33 -11.29 -5.08 -3.09
C ALA A 33 -10.56 -3.89 -2.44
N LEU A 34 -9.33 -4.10 -1.98
CA LEU A 34 -8.47 -3.05 -1.43
C LEU A 34 -8.06 -2.06 -2.53
N VAL A 35 -7.61 -2.54 -3.68
CA VAL A 35 -7.21 -1.69 -4.82
C VAL A 35 -8.40 -0.84 -5.29
N ALA A 36 -9.56 -1.46 -5.51
CA ALA A 36 -10.78 -0.74 -5.89
C ALA A 36 -11.19 0.32 -4.86
N ALA A 37 -10.94 0.08 -3.57
CA ALA A 37 -11.16 1.08 -2.53
C ALA A 37 -10.12 2.20 -2.54
N ALA A 38 -8.85 1.86 -2.78
CA ALA A 38 -7.77 2.83 -2.87
C ALA A 38 -8.00 3.78 -4.04
N LEU A 39 -8.47 3.29 -5.19
CA LEU A 39 -8.72 4.12 -6.38
C LEU A 39 -9.81 5.18 -6.20
N ARG A 40 -10.76 4.97 -5.29
CA ARG A 40 -11.73 6.03 -4.95
C ARG A 40 -11.09 7.22 -4.26
N ARG A 41 -9.90 7.03 -3.67
CA ARG A 41 -9.17 8.02 -2.88
C ARG A 41 -7.87 8.48 -3.55
N PHE A 42 -7.31 7.64 -4.40
CA PHE A 42 -6.06 7.79 -5.13
C PHE A 42 -6.33 7.44 -6.61
N PRO A 43 -7.02 8.31 -7.36
CA PRO A 43 -7.50 8.01 -8.71
C PRO A 43 -6.37 7.80 -9.73
N HIS A 44 -5.15 8.27 -9.45
CA HIS A 44 -4.01 8.15 -10.36
C HIS A 44 -3.06 7.01 -10.02
N LEU A 45 -3.36 6.24 -8.96
CA LEU A 45 -2.48 5.22 -8.40
C LEU A 45 -2.01 4.18 -9.42
N LEU A 46 -2.89 3.70 -10.30
CA LEU A 46 -2.54 2.69 -11.31
C LEU A 46 -1.61 3.24 -12.39
N SER A 47 -1.65 4.55 -12.64
CA SER A 47 -0.87 5.23 -13.67
C SER A 47 0.56 5.55 -13.22
N HIS A 48 0.88 5.34 -11.95
CA HIS A 48 2.24 5.52 -11.45
C HIS A 48 3.22 4.62 -12.19
N ALA A 49 4.30 5.21 -12.68
CA ALA A 49 5.44 4.44 -13.15
C ALA A 49 5.99 3.59 -12.00
N CYS A 50 6.24 2.31 -12.26
CA CYS A 50 6.67 1.36 -11.25
C CYS A 50 7.63 0.36 -11.89
N VAL A 51 8.84 0.24 -11.34
CA VAL A 51 9.79 -0.79 -11.75
C VAL A 51 9.38 -2.09 -11.08
N ASN A 52 8.82 -3.02 -11.86
CA ASN A 52 8.37 -4.32 -11.38
C ASN A 52 8.59 -5.41 -12.45
N GLY A 53 8.30 -6.66 -12.09
CA GLY A 53 8.52 -7.82 -12.98
C GLY A 53 7.40 -8.08 -14.00
N LYS A 54 6.31 -7.30 -14.00
CA LYS A 54 5.10 -7.56 -14.83
C LYS A 54 4.79 -6.45 -15.85
N GLY A 55 5.26 -5.22 -15.64
CA GLY A 55 5.03 -4.09 -16.55
C GLY A 55 5.69 -2.79 -16.08
N SER A 56 5.41 -1.68 -16.75
CA SER A 56 6.02 -0.37 -16.47
C SER A 56 5.24 0.50 -15.48
N THR A 57 4.03 0.09 -15.10
CA THR A 57 3.16 0.84 -14.18
C THR A 57 2.74 -0.01 -12.99
N PHE A 58 2.27 0.65 -11.93
CA PHE A 58 1.75 -0.02 -10.74
C PHE A 58 0.52 -0.90 -11.07
N ALA A 59 -0.26 -0.54 -12.09
CA ALA A 59 -1.38 -1.34 -12.57
C ALA A 59 -1.03 -2.81 -12.82
N ALA A 60 0.17 -3.09 -13.33
CA ALA A 60 0.62 -4.43 -13.68
C ALA A 60 0.74 -5.38 -12.47
N VAL A 61 0.81 -4.84 -11.25
CA VAL A 61 0.99 -5.59 -10.01
C VAL A 61 -0.04 -5.26 -8.92
N ALA A 62 -0.89 -4.26 -9.12
CA ALA A 62 -1.73 -3.68 -8.07
C ALA A 62 -2.59 -4.72 -7.33
N ASP A 63 -3.17 -5.69 -8.04
CA ASP A 63 -4.05 -6.72 -7.45
C ASP A 63 -3.32 -7.83 -6.69
N ASP A 64 -1.99 -7.92 -6.83
CA ASP A 64 -1.14 -8.93 -6.17
C ASP A 64 0.28 -8.39 -5.98
N THR A 65 0.42 -7.48 -5.02
CA THR A 65 1.71 -6.94 -4.57
C THR A 65 1.71 -6.73 -3.06
N SER A 66 2.87 -6.42 -2.48
CA SER A 66 2.94 -6.22 -1.03
C SER A 66 2.19 -4.97 -0.58
N ILE A 67 1.62 -5.01 0.63
CA ILE A 67 0.96 -3.84 1.24
C ILE A 67 1.94 -2.67 1.46
N VAL A 68 3.23 -2.97 1.65
CA VAL A 68 4.32 -2.00 1.80
C VAL A 68 4.55 -1.24 0.49
N HIS A 69 4.43 -1.93 -0.64
CA HIS A 69 4.53 -1.34 -1.98
C HIS A 69 3.31 -0.49 -2.34
N LEU A 70 2.10 -0.91 -1.95
CA LEU A 70 0.92 -0.05 -2.05
C LEU A 70 1.10 1.22 -1.20
N LEU A 71 1.56 1.09 0.05
CA LEU A 71 1.79 2.24 0.93
C LEU A 71 2.75 3.26 0.30
N GLU A 72 3.86 2.82 -0.28
CA GLU A 72 4.80 3.69 -1.01
C GLU A 72 4.09 4.56 -2.06
N HIS A 73 3.33 3.94 -2.97
CA HIS A 73 2.61 4.68 -4.01
C HIS A 73 1.51 5.58 -3.45
N MET A 74 0.84 5.18 -2.38
CA MET A 74 -0.13 6.05 -1.70
C MET A 74 0.54 7.28 -1.07
N VAL A 75 1.74 7.13 -0.47
CA VAL A 75 2.48 8.28 0.06
C VAL A 75 2.84 9.25 -1.06
N ILE A 76 3.31 8.74 -2.21
CA ILE A 76 3.64 9.58 -3.38
C ILE A 76 2.42 10.39 -3.84
N GLU A 77 1.27 9.75 -4.06
CA GLU A 77 0.07 10.49 -4.50
C GLU A 77 -0.46 11.43 -3.42
N GLU A 78 -0.38 11.03 -2.15
CA GLU A 78 -0.84 11.87 -1.06
C GLU A 78 0.02 13.13 -0.87
N GLN A 79 1.33 13.06 -1.15
CA GLN A 79 2.18 14.25 -1.22
C GLN A 79 1.69 15.24 -2.27
N VAL A 80 1.34 14.78 -3.48
CA VAL A 80 0.79 15.63 -4.53
C VAL A 80 -0.55 16.23 -4.11
N ARG A 81 -1.41 15.45 -3.45
CA ARG A 81 -2.72 15.93 -2.99
C ARG A 81 -2.63 16.96 -1.86
N ILE A 82 -1.64 16.86 -0.98
CA ILE A 82 -1.45 17.78 0.17
C ILE A 82 -0.63 19.01 -0.23
N GLY A 83 0.49 18.80 -0.93
CA GLY A 83 1.47 19.83 -1.26
C GLY A 83 1.24 20.51 -2.61
N GLY A 84 0.34 19.97 -3.44
CA GLY A 84 0.12 20.44 -4.81
C GLY A 84 1.09 19.81 -5.82
N GLU A 85 1.07 20.35 -7.05
CA GLU A 85 1.99 19.94 -8.10
C GLU A 85 3.45 20.19 -7.66
N GLY A 86 4.33 19.27 -8.04
CA GLY A 86 5.72 19.29 -7.63
C GLY A 86 6.60 18.50 -8.60
N PRO A 87 7.89 18.34 -8.27
CA PRO A 87 8.78 17.49 -9.05
C PRO A 87 8.31 16.03 -9.02
N VAL A 88 8.90 15.22 -9.89
CA VAL A 88 8.66 13.77 -9.89
C VAL A 88 9.14 13.18 -8.56
N TYR A 89 8.20 12.68 -7.75
CA TYR A 89 8.53 11.91 -6.56
C TYR A 89 8.91 10.49 -6.94
N VAL A 90 9.93 9.95 -6.27
CA VAL A 90 10.37 8.57 -6.42
C VAL A 90 10.26 7.85 -5.09
N GLY A 91 9.98 6.56 -5.14
CA GLY A 91 9.89 5.72 -3.97
C GLY A 91 10.66 4.42 -4.13
N LYS A 92 10.78 3.72 -3.01
CA LYS A 92 11.21 2.33 -2.96
C LYS A 92 10.58 1.64 -1.77
N SER A 93 10.11 0.41 -1.97
CA SER A 93 9.62 -0.46 -0.92
C SER A 93 10.31 -1.81 -0.95
N VAL A 94 10.57 -2.35 0.24
CA VAL A 94 11.18 -3.67 0.41
C VAL A 94 10.65 -4.35 1.67
N TRP A 95 10.64 -5.68 1.68
CA TRP A 95 10.60 -6.43 2.93
C TRP A 95 12.01 -6.46 3.52
N ILE A 96 12.20 -5.86 4.70
CA ILE A 96 13.47 -5.96 5.43
C ILE A 96 13.57 -7.29 6.20
N ASP A 97 12.43 -7.85 6.60
CA ASP A 97 12.30 -9.20 7.13
C ASP A 97 10.88 -9.70 6.86
N ARG A 98 10.72 -10.49 5.77
CA ARG A 98 9.39 -11.01 5.38
C ARG A 98 8.83 -11.97 6.42
N ARG A 99 9.66 -12.80 7.07
CA ARG A 99 9.19 -13.76 8.08
C ARG A 99 8.61 -13.06 9.32
N ARG A 100 9.12 -11.88 9.64
CA ARG A 100 8.62 -11.04 10.74
C ARG A 100 7.65 -9.96 10.28
N LEU A 101 7.23 -9.97 9.02
CA LEU A 101 6.32 -8.96 8.46
C LEU A 101 6.80 -7.52 8.68
N ARG A 102 8.11 -7.31 8.47
CA ARG A 102 8.73 -5.99 8.51
C ARG A 102 9.13 -5.52 7.13
N GLY A 103 8.55 -4.41 6.71
CA GLY A 103 8.89 -3.71 5.48
C GLY A 103 9.55 -2.37 5.73
N ARG A 104 10.00 -1.75 4.65
CA ARG A 104 10.50 -0.38 4.61
C ARG A 104 9.94 0.32 3.39
N VAL A 105 9.58 1.59 3.57
CA VAL A 105 9.20 2.53 2.52
C VAL A 105 10.17 3.70 2.56
N GLU A 106 10.74 4.03 1.42
CA GLU A 106 11.54 5.23 1.18
C GLU A 106 10.82 6.08 0.14
N VAL A 107 10.60 7.37 0.42
CA VAL A 107 9.92 8.26 -0.53
C VAL A 107 10.61 9.61 -0.53
N SER A 108 10.95 10.10 -1.72
CA SER A 108 11.52 11.44 -1.88
C SER A 108 10.49 12.52 -1.59
N TYR A 109 10.96 13.70 -1.19
CA TYR A 109 10.09 14.81 -0.86
C TYR A 109 10.67 16.17 -1.26
N VAL A 110 9.80 17.17 -1.33
CA VAL A 110 10.20 18.60 -1.38
C VAL A 110 10.08 19.23 0.02
N ASP A 111 8.99 18.91 0.70
CA ASP A 111 8.68 19.34 2.05
C ASP A 111 8.53 18.09 2.94
N ASP A 112 9.34 17.99 3.98
CA ASP A 112 9.37 16.83 4.87
C ASP A 112 8.10 16.73 5.72
N LEU A 113 7.50 17.85 6.12
CA LEU A 113 6.23 17.88 6.84
C LEU A 113 5.09 17.39 5.95
N VAL A 114 5.10 17.74 4.65
CA VAL A 114 4.15 17.18 3.67
C VAL A 114 4.35 15.67 3.54
N ALA A 115 5.59 15.20 3.42
CA ALA A 115 5.91 13.78 3.31
C ALA A 115 5.48 12.98 4.55
N LEU A 116 5.74 13.50 5.75
CA LEU A 116 5.35 12.89 7.02
C LEU A 116 3.83 12.86 7.19
N ARG A 117 3.13 13.93 6.81
CA ARG A 117 1.65 13.97 6.80
C ARG A 117 1.07 12.97 5.79
N ALA A 118 1.65 12.90 4.59
CA ALA A 118 1.25 11.95 3.55
C ALA A 118 1.42 10.50 4.00
N LEU A 119 2.58 10.15 4.58
CA LEU A 119 2.85 8.84 5.15
C LEU A 119 1.81 8.47 6.22
N LYS A 120 1.55 9.39 7.15
CA LYS A 120 0.58 9.17 8.23
C LYS A 120 -0.81 8.93 7.68
N ALA A 121 -1.29 9.81 6.79
CA ALA A 121 -2.63 9.71 6.21
C ALA A 121 -2.82 8.43 5.39
N ALA A 122 -1.84 8.05 4.58
CA ALA A 122 -1.86 6.80 3.81
C ALA A 122 -1.88 5.56 4.72
N GLN A 123 -1.04 5.54 5.76
CA GLN A 123 -1.01 4.46 6.74
C GLN A 123 -2.34 4.34 7.47
N GLU A 124 -2.90 5.44 7.97
CA GLU A 124 -4.18 5.44 8.69
C GLU A 124 -5.33 4.96 7.81
N TRP A 125 -5.36 5.36 6.54
CA TRP A 125 -6.35 4.87 5.60
C TRP A 125 -6.25 3.36 5.40
N LEU A 126 -5.04 2.83 5.17
CA LEU A 126 -4.82 1.38 5.03
C LEU A 126 -5.24 0.63 6.29
N ASP A 127 -4.79 1.09 7.44
CA ASP A 127 -5.09 0.49 8.73
C ASP A 127 -6.61 0.44 8.99
N ALA A 128 -7.31 1.54 8.72
CA ALA A 128 -8.76 1.61 8.84
C ALA A 128 -9.48 0.69 7.86
N PHE A 129 -9.02 0.60 6.61
CA PHE A 129 -9.62 -0.28 5.60
C PHE A 129 -9.44 -1.76 5.99
N LEU A 130 -8.21 -2.16 6.32
CA LEU A 130 -7.85 -3.53 6.67
C LEU A 130 -8.53 -4.00 7.97
N SER A 131 -8.74 -3.08 8.92
CA SER A 131 -9.43 -3.37 10.18
C SER A 131 -10.93 -3.67 10.00
N ARG A 132 -11.56 -3.20 8.92
CA ARG A 132 -13.01 -3.38 8.67
C ARG A 132 -13.38 -4.75 8.09
N GLY A 133 -12.41 -5.64 7.87
CA GLY A 133 -12.66 -7.09 7.71
C GLY A 133 -13.45 -7.53 6.49
N ARG A 134 -13.57 -6.73 5.41
CA ARG A 134 -14.16 -7.18 4.15
C ARG A 134 -13.09 -7.75 3.22
N PHE A 135 -12.62 -8.94 3.54
CA PHE A 135 -11.91 -9.80 2.60
C PHE A 135 -12.80 -11.01 2.33
N PRO A 136 -13.30 -11.22 1.10
CA PRO A 136 -13.90 -12.51 0.78
C PRO A 136 -12.81 -13.58 0.98
N SER A 137 -13.12 -14.59 1.79
CA SER A 137 -12.22 -15.71 1.97
C SER A 137 -12.03 -16.44 0.63
N SER A 138 -10.83 -16.95 0.37
CA SER A 138 -10.52 -17.71 -0.85
C SER A 138 -11.24 -19.06 -0.97
N CYS A 139 -12.25 -19.33 -0.12
CA CYS A 139 -12.98 -20.61 -0.09
C CYS A 139 -14.46 -20.53 -0.50
N ASP A 140 -15.01 -19.38 -0.86
CA ASP A 140 -16.45 -19.29 -1.19
C ASP A 140 -16.82 -19.83 -2.60
N SER A 141 -15.86 -20.31 -3.40
CA SER A 141 -16.13 -20.88 -4.74
C SER A 141 -16.41 -22.39 -4.76
N CYS A 142 -16.36 -23.10 -3.63
CA CYS A 142 -16.56 -24.57 -3.62
C CYS A 142 -17.93 -25.07 -3.13
N ARG A 143 -18.93 -24.21 -2.88
CA ARG A 143 -20.25 -24.68 -2.35
C ARG A 143 -21.46 -24.56 -3.29
N SER A 144 -21.28 -24.27 -4.57
CA SER A 144 -22.42 -24.12 -5.51
C SER A 144 -22.59 -25.26 -6.53
N VAL A 145 -21.87 -26.38 -6.42
CA VAL A 145 -21.98 -27.52 -7.38
C VAL A 145 -22.45 -28.83 -6.72
N ALA A 146 -22.91 -28.80 -5.47
CA ALA A 146 -23.27 -30.03 -4.73
C ALA A 146 -24.77 -30.25 -4.51
N ASN A 147 -25.67 -29.39 -5.02
CA ASN A 147 -27.11 -29.63 -4.94
C ASN A 147 -27.73 -29.58 -6.33
N GLY A 148 -27.32 -30.52 -7.18
CA GLY A 148 -28.24 -31.07 -8.17
C GLY A 148 -29.03 -32.17 -7.47
N GLU A 149 -30.35 -32.01 -7.33
CA GLU A 149 -31.28 -33.12 -7.21
C GLU A 149 -32.72 -32.62 -7.45
N THR A 150 -33.28 -33.15 -8.55
CA THR A 150 -34.68 -33.22 -9.02
C THR A 150 -35.47 -31.95 -9.27
#